data_AF-A0A817QQA7-F1
#
_entry.id   AF-A0A817QQA7-F1
#
_cell.length_a   1.000
_cell.length_b   1.000
_cell.length_c   1.000
_cell.angle_alpha   90.00
_cell.angle_beta   90.00
_cell.angle_gamma   90.00
#
_symmetry.space_group_name_H-M   'P 1'
#
loop_
_entity.id
_entity.type
_entity.pdbx_description
1 polymer ?
#
loop_
_entity_poly.entity_id
_entity_poly.type
_entity_poly.pdbx_seq_one_letter_code
_entity_poly.pdbx_strand_id
1 'polypeptide(L)'
;MNSSCHVNANSNVILSFFIFGCLFTIIGTVLNFCLCLLFCRAKSLLNTPYAVFIIALSIADIIKLTAEYLVHILFFYIQHPYFVCSITWFLTMTSENSSYAFLCALGKSRLFLNFVSYLRIQNR
;
A
#
# COMPACT_ATOMS: atom_id res chain seq x y z
N MET A 1 -36.06 -18.72 12.58
CA MET A 1 -35.27 -17.55 13.02
C MET A 1 -35.04 -16.65 11.82
N ASN A 2 -35.89 -15.64 11.64
CA ASN A 2 -35.72 -14.61 10.61
C ASN A 2 -34.80 -13.53 11.19
N SER A 3 -33.51 -13.59 10.87
CA SER A 3 -32.58 -12.48 11.07
C SER A 3 -32.14 -11.95 9.71
N SER A 4 -33.10 -11.46 8.93
CA SER A 4 -32.79 -10.60 7.79
C SER A 4 -32.41 -9.23 8.35
N CYS A 5 -31.16 -9.11 8.83
CA CYS A 5 -30.54 -7.83 9.11
C CYS A 5 -30.38 -7.09 7.77
N HIS A 6 -31.46 -6.47 7.30
CA HIS A 6 -31.38 -5.48 6.24
C HIS A 6 -30.60 -4.28 6.78
N VAL A 7 -29.28 -4.34 6.68
CA VAL A 7 -28.43 -3.17 6.81
C VAL A 7 -28.76 -2.31 5.60
N ASN A 8 -29.73 -1.42 5.78
CA ASN A 8 -30.18 -0.50 4.74
C ASN A 8 -29.14 0.62 4.64
N ALA A 9 -27.97 0.29 4.08
CA ALA A 9 -26.91 1.24 3.85
C ALA A 9 -27.40 2.26 2.82
N ASN A 10 -27.45 3.53 3.22
CA ASN A 10 -27.91 4.62 2.36
C ASN A 10 -27.04 4.67 1.10
N SER A 11 -27.67 4.55 -0.07
CA SER A 11 -27.00 4.54 -1.38
C SER A 11 -26.11 5.76 -1.58
N ASN A 12 -26.51 6.93 -1.05
CA ASN A 12 -25.71 8.15 -1.12
C ASN A 12 -24.42 8.04 -0.30
N VAL A 13 -24.46 7.36 0.86
CA VAL A 13 -23.28 7.14 1.70
C VAL A 13 -22.30 6.20 0.99
N ILE A 14 -22.80 5.12 0.39
CA ILE A 14 -21.97 4.18 -0.39
C ILE A 14 -21.29 4.90 -1.55
N LEU A 15 -22.05 5.73 -2.29
CA LEU A 15 -21.53 6.50 -3.42
C LEU A 15 -20.44 7.50 -2.97
N SER A 16 -20.66 8.23 -1.87
CA SER A 16 -19.66 9.14 -1.33
C SER A 16 -18.37 8.41 -0.92
N PHE A 17 -18.47 7.28 -0.23
CA PHE A 17 -17.29 6.46 0.12
C PHE A 17 -16.52 6.01 -1.13
N PHE A 18 -17.23 5.62 -2.19
CA PHE A 18 -16.59 5.22 -3.45
C PHE A 18 -15.88 6.38 -4.14
N ILE A 19 -16.50 7.57 -4.19
CA ILE A 19 -15.89 8.78 -4.79
C ILE A 19 -14.63 9.19 -4.01
N PHE A 20 -14.72 9.30 -2.68
CA PHE A 20 -13.56 9.66 -1.86
C PHE A 20 -12.48 8.59 -1.94
N GLY A 21 -12.84 7.30 -1.91
CA GLY A 21 -11.92 6.19 -2.10
C GLY A 21 -11.16 6.33 -3.41
N CYS A 22 -11.87 6.56 -4.53
CA CYS A 22 -11.26 6.77 -5.84
C CYS A 22 -10.25 7.93 -5.85
N LEU A 23 -10.62 9.08 -5.28
CA LEU A 23 -9.73 10.24 -5.19
C LEU A 23 -8.46 9.91 -4.40
N PHE A 24 -8.59 9.26 -3.25
CA PHE A 24 -7.43 8.85 -2.44
C PHE A 24 -6.56 7.82 -3.16
N THR A 25 -7.15 6.86 -3.87
CA THR A 25 -6.42 5.88 -4.68
C THR A 25 -5.60 6.58 -5.78
N ILE A 26 -6.19 7.52 -6.51
CA ILE A 26 -5.49 8.26 -7.57
C ILE A 26 -4.32 9.04 -6.97
N ILE A 27 -4.56 9.80 -5.89
CA ILE A 27 -3.51 10.59 -5.22
C ILE A 27 -2.38 9.67 -4.73
N GLY A 28 -2.71 8.58 -4.03
CA GLY A 28 -1.74 7.63 -3.52
C GLY A 28 -0.91 6.96 -4.63
N THR A 29 -1.55 6.64 -5.75
CA THR A 29 -0.87 6.03 -6.91
C THR A 29 0.11 7.02 -7.55
N VAL A 30 -0.32 8.28 -7.74
CA VAL A 30 0.55 9.34 -8.29
C VAL A 30 1.73 9.60 -7.38
N LEU A 31 1.52 9.70 -6.07
CA LEU A 31 2.60 9.94 -5.10
C LEU A 31 3.62 8.79 -5.09
N ASN A 32 3.15 7.53 -5.10
CA ASN A 32 4.03 6.37 -5.14
C ASN A 32 4.79 6.25 -6.48
N PHE A 33 4.15 6.61 -7.58
CA PHE A 33 4.81 6.65 -8.88
C PHE A 33 5.90 7.72 -8.92
N CYS A 34 5.61 8.93 -8.39
CA CYS A 34 6.59 10.00 -8.24
C CYS A 34 7.76 9.58 -7.35
N LEU A 35 7.51 8.90 -6.23
CA LEU A 35 8.56 8.34 -5.36
C LEU A 35 9.45 7.35 -6.13
N CYS A 36 8.84 6.39 -6.84
CA CYS A 36 9.58 5.47 -7.70
C CYS A 36 10.48 6.21 -8.69
N LEU A 37 9.95 7.20 -9.42
CA LEU A 37 10.74 7.97 -10.38
C LEU A 37 11.90 8.73 -9.74
N LEU A 38 11.68 9.32 -8.56
CA LEU A 38 12.69 10.09 -7.84
C LEU A 38 13.84 9.19 -7.40
N PHE A 39 13.54 8.04 -6.81
CA PHE A 39 14.57 7.08 -6.38
C PHE A 39 15.23 6.34 -7.55
N CYS A 40 14.52 6.10 -8.65
CA CYS A 40 15.10 5.55 -9.89
C CYS A 40 16.05 6.54 -10.59
N ARG A 41 15.79 7.85 -10.51
CA ARG A 41 16.65 8.87 -11.15
C ARG A 41 17.81 9.33 -10.29
N ALA A 42 17.71 9.26 -8.97
CA ALA A 42 18.77 9.67 -8.06
C ALA A 42 19.92 8.65 -8.07
N LYS A 43 20.90 8.83 -8.97
CA LYS A 43 22.08 7.96 -9.11
C LYS A 43 22.86 7.72 -7.80
N SER A 44 22.83 8.67 -6.86
CA SER A 44 23.49 8.53 -5.56
C SER A 44 22.74 7.61 -4.59
N LEU A 45 21.43 7.42 -4.79
CA LEU A 45 20.56 6.64 -3.92
C LEU A 45 20.27 5.25 -4.49
N LEU A 46 20.24 5.10 -5.82
CA LEU A 46 19.81 3.89 -6.54
C LEU A 46 20.47 2.58 -6.07
N ASN A 47 21.77 2.61 -5.75
CA ASN A 47 22.53 1.42 -5.34
C ASN A 47 22.52 1.19 -3.82
N THR A 48 21.73 1.93 -3.06
CA THR A 48 21.57 1.67 -1.62
C THR A 48 20.46 0.66 -1.39
N PRO A 49 20.62 -0.27 -0.43
CA PRO A 49 19.53 -1.19 -0.06
C PRO A 49 18.27 -0.42 0.35
N TYR A 50 18.44 0.77 0.93
CA TYR A 50 17.36 1.68 1.30
C TYR A 50 16.50 2.12 0.11
N ALA A 51 17.11 2.53 -1.00
CA ALA A 51 16.36 2.94 -2.20
C ALA A 51 15.64 1.76 -2.85
N VAL A 52 16.26 0.57 -2.88
CA VAL A 52 15.64 -0.65 -3.41
C VAL A 52 14.38 -1.00 -2.62
N PHE A 53 14.44 -0.92 -1.28
CA PHE A 53 13.26 -1.16 -0.44
C PHE A 53 12.15 -0.12 -0.65
N ILE A 54 12.50 1.16 -0.82
CA ILE A 54 11.50 2.20 -1.09
C ILE A 54 10.84 2.00 -2.44
N ILE A 55 11.61 1.69 -3.49
CA ILE A 55 11.06 1.41 -4.82
C ILE A 55 10.13 0.19 -4.76
N ALA A 56 10.56 -0.89 -4.12
CA ALA A 56 9.74 -2.10 -3.94
C ALA A 56 8.44 -1.81 -3.18
N LEU A 57 8.51 -1.02 -2.10
CA LEU A 57 7.35 -0.59 -1.34
C LEU A 57 6.39 0.25 -2.18
N SER A 58 6.90 1.25 -2.91
CA SER A 58 6.07 2.09 -3.77
C SER A 58 5.41 1.32 -4.91
N ILE A 59 6.10 0.32 -5.50
CA ILE A 59 5.49 -0.57 -6.51
C ILE A 59 4.38 -1.43 -5.88
N ALA A 60 4.63 -2.00 -4.70
CA ALA A 60 3.64 -2.79 -3.98
C ALA A 60 2.40 -1.97 -3.64
N ASP A 61 2.57 -0.73 -3.18
CA ASP A 61 1.47 0.19 -2.88
C ASP A 61 0.68 0.57 -4.14
N ILE A 62 1.33 0.78 -5.29
CA ILE A 62 0.64 1.01 -6.58
C ILE A 62 -0.22 -0.20 -6.97
N ILE A 63 0.34 -1.41 -6.89
CA ILE A 63 -0.39 -2.64 -7.23
C ILE A 63 -1.57 -2.82 -6.27
N LYS A 64 -1.38 -2.57 -4.97
CA LYS A 64 -2.46 -2.60 -3.98
C LYS A 64 -3.58 -1.65 -4.35
N LEU A 65 -3.26 -0.36 -4.50
CA LEU A 65 -4.24 0.69 -4.76
C LEU A 65 -5.04 0.42 -6.04
N THR A 66 -4.36 -0.04 -7.09
CA THR A 66 -5.02 -0.39 -8.36
C THR A 66 -5.87 -1.65 -8.26
N ALA A 67 -5.40 -2.69 -7.56
CA ALA A 67 -6.14 -3.94 -7.38
C ALA A 67 -7.38 -3.75 -6.50
N GLU A 68 -7.27 -3.06 -5.36
CA GLU A 68 -8.41 -2.76 -4.48
C GLU A 68 -9.47 -1.96 -5.23
N TYR A 69 -9.06 -0.94 -5.99
CA TYR A 69 -10.01 -0.12 -6.74
C TYR A 69 -10.69 -0.87 -7.89
N LEU A 70 -9.96 -1.72 -8.62
CA LEU A 70 -10.56 -2.60 -9.64
C LEU A 70 -11.62 -3.53 -9.03
N VAL A 71 -11.34 -4.09 -7.85
CA VAL A 71 -12.28 -4.97 -7.15
C VAL A 71 -13.50 -4.19 -6.66
N HIS A 72 -13.33 -2.95 -6.21
CA HIS A 72 -14.45 -2.06 -5.87
C HIS A 72 -15.31 -1.69 -7.08
N ILE A 73 -14.74 -1.49 -8.27
CA ILE A 73 -15.53 -1.32 -9.51
C ILE A 73 -16.29 -2.61 -9.82
N LEU A 74 -15.62 -3.77 -9.75
CA LEU A 74 -16.21 -5.08 -10.01
C LEU A 74 -17.39 -5.39 -9.06
N PHE A 75 -17.41 -4.84 -7.84
CA PHE A 75 -18.55 -4.93 -6.93
C PHE A 75 -19.88 -4.45 -7.56
N PHE A 76 -19.84 -3.43 -8.41
CA PHE A 76 -21.04 -2.92 -9.09
C PHE A 76 -21.53 -3.85 -10.22
N TYR A 77 -20.67 -4.72 -10.74
CA TYR A 77 -20.98 -5.58 -11.88
C TYR A 77 -21.17 -7.06 -11.50
N ILE A 78 -20.64 -7.50 -10.36
CA ILE A 78 -20.65 -8.90 -9.92
C ILE A 78 -21.79 -9.16 -8.95
N GLN A 79 -22.63 -10.16 -9.25
CA GLN A 79 -23.77 -10.59 -8.41
C GLN A 79 -23.37 -11.35 -7.13
N HIS A 80 -22.07 -11.59 -6.91
CA HIS A 80 -21.51 -12.31 -5.75
C HIS A 80 -20.71 -11.38 -4.82
N PRO A 81 -21.38 -10.58 -3.97
CA PRO A 81 -20.72 -9.58 -3.12
C PRO A 81 -19.73 -10.19 -2.12
N TYR A 82 -19.98 -11.43 -1.66
CA TYR A 82 -19.07 -12.14 -0.75
C TYR A 82 -17.73 -12.50 -1.38
N PHE A 83 -17.74 -12.87 -2.67
CA PHE A 83 -16.51 -13.20 -3.40
C PHE A 83 -15.64 -11.94 -3.57
N VAL A 84 -16.25 -10.84 -4.00
CA VAL A 84 -15.57 -9.54 -4.13
C VAL A 84 -14.99 -9.09 -2.78
N CYS A 85 -15.77 -9.17 -1.70
CA CYS A 85 -15.32 -8.82 -0.35
C CYS A 85 -14.12 -9.67 0.10
N SER A 86 -14.14 -10.98 -0.16
CA SER A 86 -13.03 -11.88 0.21
C SER A 86 -11.73 -11.55 -0.53
N ILE A 87 -11.82 -11.16 -1.81
CA ILE A 87 -10.66 -10.74 -2.61
C ILE A 87 -10.13 -9.40 -2.09
N THR A 88 -11.00 -8.41 -1.86
CA THR A 88 -10.58 -7.13 -1.29
C THR A 88 -9.87 -7.34 0.03
N TRP A 89 -10.46 -8.10 0.96
CA TRP A 89 -9.87 -8.39 2.26
C TRP A 89 -8.50 -9.05 2.15
N PHE A 90 -8.37 -10.07 1.28
CA PHE A 90 -7.09 -10.75 1.06
C PHE A 90 -6.01 -9.81 0.53
N LEU A 91 -6.35 -8.94 -0.44
CA LEU A 91 -5.43 -7.96 -1.00
C LEU A 91 -5.03 -6.90 0.04
N THR A 92 -5.98 -6.41 0.83
CA THR A 92 -5.72 -5.44 1.91
C THR A 92 -4.80 -6.02 2.98
N MET A 93 -5.08 -7.22 3.49
CA MET A 93 -4.26 -7.85 4.53
C MET A 93 -2.86 -8.21 4.03
N THR A 94 -2.75 -8.73 2.80
CA THR A 94 -1.44 -9.09 2.21
C THR A 94 -0.58 -7.86 2.02
N SER A 95 -1.17 -6.78 1.49
CA SER A 95 -0.46 -5.54 1.23
C SER A 95 -0.02 -4.84 2.52
N GLU A 96 -0.90 -4.69 3.52
CA GLU A 96 -0.54 -4.08 4.81
C GLU A 96 0.61 -4.82 5.48
N ASN A 97 0.52 -6.15 5.55
CA ASN A 97 1.59 -6.97 6.10
C ASN A 97 2.90 -6.82 5.33
N SER A 98 2.84 -6.70 4.00
CA SER A 98 4.03 -6.46 3.18
C SER A 98 4.64 -5.08 3.47
N SER A 99 3.82 -4.03 3.57
CA SER A 99 4.29 -2.67 3.88
C SER A 99 4.91 -2.60 5.28
N TYR A 100 4.32 -3.26 6.28
CA TYR A 100 4.92 -3.37 7.61
C TYR A 100 6.24 -4.13 7.61
N ALA A 101 6.34 -5.22 6.83
CA ALA A 101 7.59 -5.98 6.69
C ALA A 101 8.70 -5.13 6.05
N PHE A 102 8.37 -4.36 5.00
CA PHE A 102 9.30 -3.43 4.36
C PHE A 102 9.72 -2.30 5.31
N LEU A 103 8.80 -1.72 6.08
CA LEU A 103 9.11 -0.70 7.10
C LEU A 103 10.02 -1.27 8.20
N CYS A 104 9.78 -2.51 8.64
CA CYS A 104 10.64 -3.19 9.61
C CYS A 104 12.06 -3.42 9.04
N ALA A 105 12.16 -3.86 7.79
CA ALA A 105 13.43 -4.03 7.09
C ALA A 105 14.19 -2.70 6.95
N LEU A 106 13.48 -1.62 6.60
CA LEU A 106 14.02 -0.25 6.56
C LEU A 106 14.55 0.17 7.93
N GLY A 107 13.79 -0.05 9.01
CA GLY A 107 14.22 0.25 10.38
C GLY A 107 15.52 -0.47 10.76
N LYS A 108 15.62 -1.78 10.48
CA LYS A 108 16.85 -2.56 10.71
C LYS A 108 18.02 -2.07 9.88
N SER A 109 17.81 -1.73 8.61
CA SER A 109 18.87 -1.23 7.72
C SER A 109 19.48 0.08 8.25
N ARG A 110 18.66 0.97 8.82
CA ARG A 110 19.08 2.25 9.40
C ARG A 110 19.84 2.07 10.71
N LEU A 111 19.37 1.16 11.57
CA LEU A 111 20.04 0.77 12.83
C LEU A 111 21.45 0.20 12.56
N PHE A 112 21.56 -0.69 11.58
CA PHE A 112 22.85 -1.26 11.19
C PHE A 112 23.83 -0.18 10.68
N LEU A 113 23.36 0.74 9.85
CA LEU A 113 24.16 1.86 9.34
C LEU A 113 24.69 2.77 10.45
N ASN A 114 23.85 3.07 11.45
CA ASN A 114 24.25 3.86 12.63
C ASN A 114 25.26 3.11 13.50
N PHE A 115 25.09 1.81 13.70
CA PHE A 115 26.02 0.99 14.47
C PHE A 115 27.40 0.90 13.82
N VAL A 116 27.46 0.68 12.50
CA VAL A 116 28.73 0.68 11.74
C VAL A 116 29.40 2.04 11.82
N SER A 117 28.63 3.13 11.76
CA SER A 117 29.16 4.49 11.88
C SER A 117 29.73 4.77 13.27
N TYR A 118 29.05 4.30 14.33
CA TYR A 118 29.53 4.39 15.72
C TYR A 118 30.84 3.62 15.93
N LEU A 119 30.93 2.38 15.45
CA LEU A 119 32.16 1.58 15.51
C LEU A 119 33.33 2.23 14.77
N ARG A 120 33.06 2.92 13.65
CA ARG A 120 34.09 3.62 12.88
C ARG A 120 34.62 4.87 13.60
N ILE A 121 33.80 5.52 14.42
CA ILE A 121 34.21 6.67 15.25
C ILE A 121 35.03 6.20 16.45
N GLN A 122 34.67 5.07 17.09
CA GLN A 122 35.43 4.55 18.23
C GLN A 122 36.82 3.99 17.87
N ASN A 123 37.02 3.54 16.62
CA ASN A 123 38.29 3.01 16.14
C ASN A 123 39.21 4.07 15.49
N ARG A 124 38.94 5.36 15.69
CA ARG A 124 39.83 6.49 15.35
C ARG A 124 40.27 7.21 16.61
#